data_AF-A0A183BSM3-F1
#
_entry.id   AF-A0A183BSM3-F1
#
_cell.length_a   1.000
_cell.length_b   1.000
_cell.length_c   1.000
_cell.angle_alpha   90.00
_cell.angle_beta   90.00
_cell.angle_gamma   90.00
#
_symmetry.space_group_name_H-M   'P 1'
#
loop_
_entity.id
_entity.type
_entity.pdbx_description
1 polymer ?
#
loop_
_entity_poly.entity_id
_entity_poly.type
_entity_poly.pdbx_seq_one_letter_code
_entity_poly.pdbx_strand_id
1 'polypeptide(L)'
;METADLNAAVAVAEWLHTPRADGRPKVFKSGFFMPQMEDVMAHYKAAFVNAVNPVNYIICVEDHAVIVEPFMLTNNLTGELLEFRRVNDSVWLLVRCPIVREEADKWAKGIYIDIKHDQSRTWQIVGQHIWPLIANNLCGVCLHFHTLSRLRGQIAACTTLRWIHSMETADLNAAVAVAEWLHTPRADGRPKVFKSGFFMPQMEEALAHYKAALVNAVNPVNYIICVEDHAVIVEPFMLTNNLTGELLEFRRFNDSVWLLVRCPIVRKEADKWAKWEKEAIWLNWFCPWNRIYIYL
;
A
#
# COMPACT_ATOMS: atom_id res chain seq x y z
N MET A 1 0.98 -38.01 2.30
CA MET A 1 1.47 -36.62 2.41
C MET A 1 1.34 -35.92 1.06
N GLU A 2 1.81 -36.51 -0.04
CA GLU A 2 1.73 -35.98 -1.41
C GLU A 2 0.33 -35.55 -1.90
N THR A 3 -0.74 -36.26 -1.55
CA THR A 3 -2.11 -35.92 -2.00
C THR A 3 -2.73 -34.74 -1.25
N ALA A 4 -2.22 -34.39 -0.07
CA ALA A 4 -2.75 -33.30 0.74
C ALA A 4 -2.30 -31.92 0.18
N ASP A 5 -1.08 -31.85 -0.34
CA ASP A 5 -0.49 -30.61 -0.86
C ASP A 5 -1.08 -30.20 -2.22
N LEU A 6 -1.35 -31.18 -3.09
CA LEU A 6 -2.05 -30.93 -4.37
C LEU A 6 -3.49 -30.46 -4.15
N ASN A 7 -4.22 -31.08 -3.22
CA ASN A 7 -5.59 -30.68 -2.89
C ASN A 7 -5.64 -29.24 -2.34
N ALA A 8 -4.64 -28.84 -1.54
CA ALA A 8 -4.51 -27.47 -1.07
C ALA A 8 -4.24 -26.50 -2.23
N ALA A 9 -3.36 -26.86 -3.17
CA ALA A 9 -3.07 -26.03 -4.34
C ALA A 9 -4.30 -25.85 -5.27
N VAL A 10 -5.07 -26.92 -5.49
CA VAL A 10 -6.33 -26.89 -6.24
C VAL A 10 -7.34 -25.97 -5.55
N ALA A 11 -7.53 -26.11 -4.23
CA ALA A 11 -8.43 -25.25 -3.47
C ALA A 11 -8.00 -23.76 -3.52
N VAL A 12 -6.70 -23.48 -3.49
CA VAL A 12 -6.17 -22.12 -3.65
C VAL A 12 -6.42 -21.59 -5.06
N ALA A 13 -6.25 -22.41 -6.10
CA ALA A 13 -6.55 -22.01 -7.47
C ALA A 13 -8.05 -21.70 -7.64
N GLU A 14 -8.94 -22.59 -7.21
CA GLU A 14 -10.40 -22.35 -7.22
C GLU A 14 -10.76 -21.06 -6.48
N TRP A 15 -10.17 -20.84 -5.30
CA TRP A 15 -10.32 -19.60 -4.58
C TRP A 15 -9.82 -18.41 -5.41
N LEU A 16 -8.61 -18.46 -5.98
CA LEU A 16 -8.05 -17.35 -6.77
C LEU A 16 -8.88 -17.01 -8.01
N HIS A 17 -9.50 -18.01 -8.65
CA HIS A 17 -10.35 -17.83 -9.84
C HIS A 17 -11.80 -17.41 -9.51
N THR A 18 -12.19 -17.39 -8.25
CA THR A 18 -13.50 -16.89 -7.83
C THR A 18 -13.50 -15.35 -7.81
N PRO A 19 -14.41 -14.65 -8.52
CA PRO A 19 -14.50 -13.20 -8.46
C PRO A 19 -14.77 -12.71 -7.04
N ARG A 20 -14.20 -11.57 -6.69
CA ARG A 20 -14.60 -10.88 -5.46
C ARG A 20 -15.74 -9.94 -5.79
N ALA A 21 -16.72 -9.86 -4.90
CA ALA A 21 -17.82 -8.90 -5.00
C ALA A 21 -17.34 -7.43 -5.05
N ASP A 22 -16.11 -7.16 -4.61
CA ASP A 22 -15.49 -5.82 -4.59
C ASP A 22 -14.53 -5.54 -5.76
N GLY A 23 -14.41 -6.46 -6.74
CA GLY A 23 -13.55 -6.29 -7.92
C GLY A 23 -12.03 -6.25 -7.64
N ARG A 24 -11.60 -6.49 -6.39
CA ARG A 24 -10.20 -6.32 -5.98
C ARG A 24 -9.31 -7.49 -6.44
N PRO A 25 -8.01 -7.24 -6.71
CA PRO A 25 -7.06 -8.32 -6.93
C PRO A 25 -6.87 -9.16 -5.65
N LYS A 26 -6.84 -10.49 -5.80
CA LYS A 26 -6.35 -11.40 -4.76
C LYS A 26 -4.83 -11.44 -4.83
N VAL A 27 -4.15 -11.40 -3.70
CA VAL A 27 -2.70 -11.58 -3.71
C VAL A 27 -2.39 -12.69 -2.74
N PHE A 28 -1.62 -13.65 -3.21
CA PHE A 28 -1.26 -14.85 -2.46
C PHE A 28 0.26 -15.00 -2.49
N LYS A 29 0.85 -15.37 -1.36
CA LYS A 29 2.26 -15.75 -1.32
C LYS A 29 2.34 -17.21 -0.91
N SER A 30 3.13 -17.95 -1.66
CA SER A 30 3.40 -19.35 -1.42
C SER A 30 4.89 -19.54 -1.23
N GLY A 31 5.26 -20.10 -0.07
CA GLY A 31 6.59 -20.67 0.18
C GLY A 31 6.55 -22.18 0.09
N PHE A 32 5.82 -22.74 -0.90
CA PHE A 32 5.76 -24.20 -1.04
C PHE A 32 7.05 -24.71 -1.69
N PHE A 33 7.68 -25.69 -1.04
CA PHE A 33 8.59 -26.62 -1.70
C PHE A 33 7.73 -27.67 -2.40
N MET A 34 7.46 -27.52 -3.70
CA MET A 34 6.60 -28.46 -4.43
C MET A 34 7.38 -29.29 -5.43
N PRO A 35 7.60 -30.59 -5.18
CA PRO A 35 7.93 -31.54 -6.25
C PRO A 35 6.84 -31.65 -7.34
N GLN A 36 5.71 -30.95 -7.20
CA GLN A 36 4.54 -30.98 -8.10
C GLN A 36 4.18 -29.59 -8.67
N MET A 37 5.13 -28.64 -8.72
CA MET A 37 4.86 -27.29 -9.23
C MET A 37 4.33 -27.29 -10.69
N GLU A 38 4.76 -28.25 -11.51
CA GLU A 38 4.23 -28.43 -12.87
C GLU A 38 2.73 -28.72 -12.87
N ASP A 39 2.27 -29.66 -12.02
CA ASP A 39 0.86 -30.02 -11.91
C ASP A 39 0.01 -28.85 -11.41
N VAL A 40 0.53 -28.12 -10.42
CA VAL A 40 -0.12 -26.91 -9.89
C VAL A 40 -0.22 -25.83 -10.97
N MET A 41 0.85 -25.58 -11.72
CA MET A 41 0.83 -24.60 -12.82
C MET A 41 -0.08 -25.06 -13.96
N ALA A 42 -0.13 -26.34 -14.29
CA ALA A 42 -1.08 -26.89 -15.26
C ALA A 42 -2.52 -26.62 -14.82
N HIS A 43 -2.82 -26.77 -13.53
CA HIS A 43 -4.13 -26.45 -12.97
C HIS A 43 -4.46 -24.95 -13.07
N TYR A 44 -3.52 -24.06 -12.72
CA TYR A 44 -3.71 -22.61 -12.90
C TYR A 44 -3.95 -22.22 -14.37
N LYS A 45 -3.19 -22.81 -15.31
CA LYS A 45 -3.39 -22.59 -16.75
C LYS A 45 -4.78 -23.02 -17.20
N ALA A 46 -5.19 -24.24 -16.80
CA ALA A 46 -6.50 -24.78 -17.16
C ALA A 46 -7.65 -23.94 -16.56
N ALA A 47 -7.56 -23.57 -15.29
CA ALA A 47 -8.54 -22.73 -14.63
C ALA A 47 -8.60 -21.32 -15.25
N PHE A 48 -7.46 -20.75 -15.64
CA PHE A 48 -7.39 -19.47 -16.33
C PHE A 48 -8.04 -19.49 -17.70
N VAL A 49 -7.72 -20.47 -18.55
CA VAL A 49 -8.27 -20.56 -19.92
C VAL A 49 -9.79 -20.74 -19.91
N ASN A 50 -10.33 -21.46 -18.92
CA ASN A 50 -11.76 -21.71 -18.80
C ASN A 50 -12.51 -20.64 -17.98
N ALA A 51 -11.82 -19.64 -17.43
CA ALA A 51 -12.46 -18.60 -16.64
C ALA A 51 -13.34 -17.70 -17.52
N VAL A 52 -14.59 -17.53 -17.11
CA VAL A 52 -15.57 -16.65 -17.79
C VAL A 52 -15.70 -15.28 -17.11
N ASN A 53 -15.24 -15.17 -15.87
CA ASN A 53 -15.27 -13.92 -15.11
C ASN A 53 -13.85 -13.37 -14.96
N PRO A 54 -13.66 -12.05 -15.17
CA PRO A 54 -12.38 -11.42 -14.95
C PRO A 54 -12.04 -11.43 -13.46
N VAL A 55 -10.82 -11.83 -13.14
CA VAL A 55 -10.29 -11.83 -11.77
C VAL A 55 -8.82 -11.48 -11.80
N ASN A 56 -8.43 -10.58 -10.91
CA ASN A 56 -7.05 -10.16 -10.81
C ASN A 56 -6.36 -10.91 -9.68
N TYR A 57 -5.16 -11.43 -9.93
CA TYR A 57 -4.33 -11.87 -8.83
C TYR A 57 -2.84 -11.81 -9.10
N ILE A 58 -2.06 -11.78 -8.02
CA ILE A 58 -0.61 -11.92 -8.04
C ILE A 58 -0.26 -13.05 -7.07
N ILE A 59 0.49 -14.05 -7.54
CA ILE A 59 1.10 -15.07 -6.70
C ILE A 59 2.61 -14.85 -6.68
N CYS A 60 3.18 -14.72 -5.49
CA CYS A 60 4.62 -14.82 -5.29
C CYS A 60 4.97 -16.25 -4.90
N VAL A 61 5.86 -16.88 -5.65
CA VAL A 61 6.35 -18.24 -5.44
C VAL A 61 7.84 -18.17 -5.13
N GLU A 62 8.23 -18.74 -3.99
CA GLU A 62 9.63 -18.85 -3.56
C GLU A 62 10.13 -20.26 -3.67
N ASP A 63 11.05 -20.51 -4.60
CA ASP A 63 11.77 -21.77 -4.66
C ASP A 63 13.06 -21.63 -5.47
N HIS A 64 14.13 -22.26 -4.97
CA HIS A 64 15.42 -22.40 -5.63
C HIS A 64 15.41 -23.50 -6.71
N ALA A 65 14.34 -24.29 -6.81
CA ALA A 65 14.23 -25.46 -7.67
C ALA A 65 12.95 -25.49 -8.54
N VAL A 66 12.34 -24.34 -8.87
CA VAL A 66 11.23 -24.33 -9.85
C VAL A 66 11.75 -24.81 -11.22
N ILE A 67 11.34 -26.01 -11.63
CA ILE A 67 11.63 -26.58 -12.97
C ILE A 67 10.66 -26.04 -14.04
N VAL A 68 9.61 -25.32 -13.63
CA VAL A 68 8.60 -24.78 -14.55
C VAL A 68 9.15 -23.62 -15.37
N GLU A 69 9.09 -23.73 -16.69
CA GLU A 69 9.46 -22.64 -17.60
C GLU A 69 8.51 -21.43 -17.48
N PRO A 70 9.02 -20.19 -17.60
CA PRO A 70 8.19 -19.00 -17.73
C PRO A 70 7.17 -19.14 -18.87
N PHE A 71 5.97 -18.62 -18.67
CA PHE A 71 4.93 -18.65 -19.70
C PHE A 71 4.07 -17.41 -19.67
N MET A 72 3.38 -17.16 -20.77
CA MET A 72 2.40 -16.10 -20.89
C MET A 72 1.21 -16.62 -21.69
N LEU A 73 0.01 -16.47 -21.16
CA LEU A 73 -1.23 -16.94 -21.74
C LEU A 73 -2.24 -15.81 -21.80
N THR A 74 -3.02 -15.79 -22.88
CA THR A 74 -4.17 -14.89 -23.03
C THR A 74 -5.45 -15.69 -22.86
N ASN A 75 -6.40 -15.18 -22.09
CA ASN A 75 -7.76 -15.73 -22.05
C ASN A 75 -8.60 -15.00 -23.11
N ASN A 76 -9.05 -15.74 -24.13
CA ASN A 76 -9.83 -15.18 -25.25
C ASN A 76 -11.27 -14.78 -24.85
N LEU A 77 -11.79 -15.32 -23.75
CA LEU A 77 -13.13 -15.02 -23.24
C LEU A 77 -13.14 -13.71 -22.44
N THR A 78 -12.14 -13.50 -21.58
CA THR A 78 -12.08 -12.32 -20.70
C THR A 78 -11.16 -11.22 -21.20
N GLY A 79 -10.28 -11.50 -22.18
CA GLY A 79 -9.24 -10.57 -22.61
C GLY A 79 -8.23 -10.27 -21.50
N GLU A 80 -7.96 -11.23 -20.62
CA GLU A 80 -6.95 -11.11 -19.56
C GLU A 80 -5.65 -11.80 -19.96
N LEU A 81 -4.56 -11.42 -19.28
CA LEU A 81 -3.26 -12.06 -19.38
C LEU A 81 -2.98 -12.86 -18.10
N LEU A 82 -2.42 -14.06 -18.24
CA LEU A 82 -1.76 -14.81 -17.17
C LEU A 82 -0.28 -14.97 -17.51
N GLU A 83 0.59 -14.36 -16.72
CA GLU A 83 2.04 -14.41 -16.89
C GLU A 83 2.69 -15.13 -15.71
N PHE A 84 3.51 -16.13 -15.98
CA PHE A 84 4.43 -16.72 -15.02
C PHE A 84 5.85 -16.37 -15.41
N ARG A 85 6.58 -15.67 -14.54
CA ARG A 85 7.95 -15.24 -14.83
C ARG A 85 8.87 -15.30 -13.63
N ARG A 86 10.14 -15.57 -13.92
CA ARG A 86 11.21 -15.49 -12.93
C ARG A 86 11.57 -14.03 -12.67
N VAL A 87 11.66 -13.66 -11.40
CA VAL A 87 12.07 -12.33 -10.95
C VAL A 87 13.53 -12.33 -10.53
N ASN A 88 13.98 -13.39 -9.85
CA ASN A 88 15.38 -13.60 -9.51
C ASN A 88 15.65 -15.10 -9.28
N ASP A 89 16.81 -15.44 -8.73
CA ASP A 89 17.26 -16.82 -8.53
C ASP A 89 16.29 -17.68 -7.71
N SER A 90 15.50 -17.08 -6.83
CA SER A 90 14.62 -17.79 -5.88
C SER A 90 13.16 -17.38 -5.96
N VAL A 91 12.81 -16.37 -6.76
CA VAL A 91 11.46 -15.78 -6.76
C VAL A 91 10.85 -15.79 -8.15
N TRP A 92 9.61 -16.26 -8.20
CA TRP A 92 8.77 -16.29 -9.38
C TRP A 92 7.44 -15.57 -9.10
N LEU A 93 6.86 -14.96 -10.14
CA LEU A 93 5.56 -14.32 -10.07
C LEU A 93 4.60 -14.96 -11.06
N LEU A 94 3.41 -15.33 -10.58
CA LEU A 94 2.25 -15.64 -11.42
C LEU A 94 1.27 -14.47 -11.33
N VAL A 95 1.05 -13.75 -12.43
CA VAL A 95 0.24 -12.54 -12.48
C VAL A 95 -0.93 -12.74 -13.45
N ARG A 96 -2.16 -12.56 -12.96
CA ARG A 96 -3.37 -12.46 -13.79
C ARG A 96 -3.90 -11.03 -13.76
N CYS A 97 -4.03 -10.38 -14.92
CA CYS A 97 -4.49 -8.99 -15.01
C CYS A 97 -5.31 -8.70 -16.28
N PRO A 98 -6.14 -7.63 -16.31
CA PRO A 98 -6.95 -7.26 -17.47
C PRO A 98 -6.09 -6.47 -18.45
N ILE A 99 -6.31 -6.67 -19.76
CA ILE A 99 -5.62 -5.94 -20.82
C ILE A 99 -6.04 -4.45 -20.86
N VAL A 100 -7.24 -4.11 -20.39
CA VAL A 100 -7.74 -2.72 -20.28
C VAL A 100 -8.43 -2.52 -18.92
N ARG A 101 -8.12 -1.43 -18.21
CA ARG A 101 -8.70 -1.12 -16.88
C ARG A 101 -9.60 0.12 -16.97
N GLU A 102 -10.91 -0.05 -16.76
CA GLU A 102 -11.82 1.09 -16.60
C GLU A 102 -11.63 1.79 -15.24
N GLU A 103 -11.78 3.12 -15.24
CA GLU A 103 -11.46 4.05 -14.14
C GLU A 103 -12.45 4.02 -12.96
N ALA A 104 -13.47 3.18 -13.01
CA ALA A 104 -14.63 3.31 -12.15
C ALA A 104 -14.74 2.18 -11.12
N ASP A 105 -13.94 2.22 -10.05
CA ASP A 105 -14.39 1.60 -8.80
C ASP A 105 -13.95 2.34 -7.53
N LYS A 106 -14.95 2.72 -6.75
CA LYS A 106 -14.95 3.78 -5.71
C LYS A 106 -14.39 3.37 -4.34
N TRP A 107 -13.54 2.34 -4.28
CA TRP A 107 -12.89 1.96 -3.03
C TRP A 107 -11.39 1.89 -3.20
N ALA A 108 -10.69 2.54 -2.27
CA ALA A 108 -9.24 2.58 -2.24
C ALA A 108 -8.65 1.17 -2.21
N LYS A 109 -8.00 0.81 -3.32
CA LYS A 109 -7.12 -0.34 -3.45
C LYS A 109 -5.92 -0.12 -2.51
N GLY A 110 -6.04 -0.60 -1.28
CA GLY A 110 -4.95 -0.57 -0.32
C GLY A 110 -4.29 -1.94 -0.23
N ILE A 111 -2.96 -1.91 -0.19
CA ILE A 111 -2.11 -3.09 -0.06
C ILE A 111 -1.40 -2.99 1.28
N TYR A 112 -1.51 -4.02 2.11
CA TYR A 112 -0.65 -4.16 3.29
C TYR A 112 0.58 -4.96 2.85
N ILE A 113 1.79 -4.45 3.06
CA ILE A 113 3.04 -5.16 2.73
C ILE A 113 3.74 -5.47 4.04
N ASP A 114 3.86 -6.75 4.37
CA ASP A 114 4.57 -7.22 5.56
C ASP A 114 5.77 -8.05 5.16
N ILE A 115 6.96 -7.56 5.48
CA ILE A 115 8.24 -8.20 5.19
C ILE A 115 9.06 -8.12 6.46
N LYS A 116 9.65 -9.24 6.87
CA LYS A 116 10.48 -9.30 8.08
C LYS A 116 11.72 -8.41 7.91
N HIS A 117 12.10 -7.77 9.02
CA HIS A 117 13.10 -6.71 9.06
C HIS A 117 14.52 -7.16 8.61
N ASP A 118 14.80 -8.45 8.71
CA ASP A 118 16.07 -9.11 8.36
C ASP A 118 16.24 -9.40 6.86
N GLN A 119 15.20 -9.22 6.04
CA GLN A 119 15.19 -9.63 4.64
C GLN A 119 15.51 -8.45 3.69
N SER A 120 16.77 -7.98 3.70
CA SER A 120 17.19 -6.80 2.91
C SER A 120 17.06 -6.99 1.39
N ARG A 121 17.38 -8.19 0.88
CA ARG A 121 17.28 -8.55 -0.55
C ARG A 121 15.84 -8.45 -1.05
N THR A 122 14.86 -8.63 -0.16
CA THR A 122 13.43 -8.48 -0.46
C THR A 122 13.05 -7.11 -0.93
N TRP A 123 13.56 -6.09 -0.25
CA TRP A 123 13.14 -4.73 -0.52
C TRP A 123 13.59 -4.25 -1.89
N GLN A 124 14.73 -4.75 -2.37
CA GLN A 124 15.16 -4.53 -3.75
C GLN A 124 14.19 -5.15 -4.74
N ILE A 125 13.77 -6.41 -4.51
CA ILE A 125 12.83 -7.12 -5.37
C ILE A 125 11.47 -6.43 -5.39
N VAL A 126 10.96 -6.07 -4.21
CA VAL A 126 9.69 -5.36 -4.05
C VAL A 126 9.76 -4.02 -4.77
N GLY A 127 10.80 -3.23 -4.53
CA GLY A 127 10.96 -1.91 -5.14
C GLY A 127 11.14 -1.96 -6.66
N GLN A 128 11.85 -2.96 -7.20
CA GLN A 128 12.17 -3.04 -8.63
C GLN A 128 11.11 -3.77 -9.45
N HIS A 129 10.48 -4.81 -8.91
CA HIS A 129 9.65 -5.72 -9.70
C HIS A 129 8.19 -5.76 -9.29
N ILE A 130 7.88 -5.53 -8.02
CA ILE A 130 6.50 -5.58 -7.52
C ILE A 130 5.88 -4.18 -7.56
N TRP A 131 6.60 -3.18 -7.04
CA TRP A 131 6.11 -1.80 -6.92
C TRP A 131 5.60 -1.23 -8.24
N PRO A 132 6.32 -1.33 -9.39
CA PRO A 132 5.83 -0.78 -10.66
C PRO A 132 4.49 -1.38 -11.12
N LEU A 133 4.19 -2.63 -10.75
CA LEU A 133 2.94 -3.31 -11.14
C LEU A 133 1.74 -2.81 -10.34
N ILE A 134 1.98 -2.42 -9.08
CA ILE A 134 0.91 -2.04 -8.15
C ILE A 134 0.79 -0.52 -8.00
N ALA A 135 1.86 0.25 -8.21
CA ALA A 135 1.97 1.68 -7.91
C ALA A 135 0.79 2.49 -8.46
N ASN A 136 0.50 2.37 -9.76
CA ASN A 136 -0.57 3.11 -10.42
C ASN A 136 -1.98 2.80 -9.89
N ASN A 137 -2.11 1.77 -9.06
CA ASN A 137 -3.37 1.34 -8.49
C ASN A 137 -3.36 1.42 -6.96
N LEU A 138 -2.26 1.83 -6.34
CA LEU A 138 -2.18 1.98 -4.90
C LEU A 138 -2.81 3.29 -4.50
N CYS A 139 -3.91 3.20 -3.75
CA CYS A 139 -4.44 4.34 -3.00
C CYS A 139 -3.90 4.33 -1.56
N GLY A 140 -3.35 3.19 -1.13
CA GLY A 140 -3.01 2.98 0.26
C GLY A 140 -1.96 1.93 0.51
N VAL A 141 -1.06 2.19 1.46
CA VAL A 141 -0.10 1.21 1.94
C VAL A 141 -0.01 1.20 3.45
N CYS A 142 0.23 0.04 4.02
CA CYS A 142 0.61 -0.10 5.42
C CYS A 142 1.97 -0.79 5.47
N LEU A 143 2.93 -0.15 6.14
CA LEU A 143 4.35 -0.47 6.12
C LEU A 143 4.93 -0.28 7.51
N HIS A 144 5.95 -1.06 7.86
CA HIS A 144 6.78 -0.78 9.03
C HIS A 144 7.69 0.43 8.81
N PHE A 145 8.17 1.09 9.86
CA PHE A 145 8.88 2.37 9.70
C PHE A 145 10.21 2.24 8.96
N HIS A 146 10.98 1.19 9.28
CA HIS A 146 12.22 0.87 8.57
C HIS A 146 12.00 0.60 7.06
N THR A 147 10.78 0.24 6.66
CA THR A 147 10.40 0.04 5.26
C THR A 147 10.19 1.36 4.53
N LEU A 148 9.58 2.36 5.20
CA LEU A 148 9.31 3.67 4.60
C LEU A 148 10.59 4.32 4.11
N SER A 149 11.65 4.26 4.90
CA SER A 149 12.97 4.78 4.54
C SER A 149 13.57 4.06 3.33
N ARG A 150 13.36 2.74 3.20
CA ARG A 150 13.87 1.93 2.07
C ARG A 150 13.11 2.13 0.77
N LEU A 151 11.81 2.41 0.85
CA LEU A 151 10.93 2.66 -0.30
C LEU A 151 10.68 4.15 -0.56
N ARG A 152 11.46 5.05 0.05
CA ARG A 152 11.29 6.51 -0.01
C ARG A 152 11.10 7.02 -1.44
N GLY A 153 11.96 6.62 -2.37
CA GLY A 153 11.87 7.02 -3.78
C GLY A 153 10.61 6.50 -4.47
N GLN A 154 10.26 5.23 -4.23
CA GLN A 154 9.07 4.59 -4.78
C GLN A 154 7.77 5.22 -4.24
N ILE A 155 7.72 5.54 -2.95
CA ILE A 155 6.60 6.19 -2.28
C ILE A 155 6.43 7.62 -2.80
N ALA A 156 7.52 8.39 -2.87
CA ALA A 156 7.52 9.76 -3.38
C ALA A 156 7.03 9.84 -4.84
N ALA A 157 7.38 8.85 -5.67
CA ALA A 157 6.95 8.75 -7.06
C ALA A 157 5.48 8.28 -7.23
N CYS A 158 4.83 7.76 -6.19
CA CYS A 158 3.50 7.19 -6.28
C CYS A 158 2.41 8.28 -6.11
N THR A 159 1.97 8.85 -7.23
CA THR A 159 1.00 9.97 -7.25
C THR A 159 -0.42 9.58 -6.83
N THR A 160 -0.78 8.31 -7.01
CA THR A 160 -2.09 7.77 -6.61
C THR A 160 -2.16 7.47 -5.11
N LEU A 161 -1.01 7.30 -4.45
CA LEU A 161 -0.94 6.95 -3.04
C LEU A 161 -1.50 8.09 -2.19
N ARG A 162 -2.59 7.78 -1.49
CA ARG A 162 -3.30 8.71 -0.63
C ARG A 162 -2.99 8.47 0.84
N TRP A 163 -2.83 7.23 1.27
CA TRP A 163 -2.54 6.96 2.67
C TRP A 163 -1.38 6.01 2.92
N ILE A 164 -0.66 6.31 4.00
CA ILE A 164 0.37 5.47 4.58
C ILE A 164 -0.03 5.22 6.03
N HIS A 165 -0.06 3.95 6.43
CA HIS A 165 -0.17 3.57 7.83
C HIS A 165 1.14 2.90 8.28
N SER A 166 1.60 3.25 9.48
CA SER A 166 2.71 2.57 10.15
C SER A 166 2.28 2.09 11.53
N MET A 167 2.64 0.84 11.83
CA MET A 167 2.32 0.15 13.08
C MET A 167 3.47 0.18 14.09
N GLU A 168 4.58 0.88 13.82
CA GLU A 168 5.73 0.94 14.75
C GLU A 168 5.93 2.39 15.22
N THR A 169 7.05 2.69 15.90
CA THR A 169 7.49 4.05 16.20
C THR A 169 8.38 4.59 15.07
N ALA A 170 8.19 5.85 14.67
CA ALA A 170 9.00 6.46 13.61
C ALA A 170 10.39 6.78 14.12
N ASP A 171 11.42 6.45 13.32
CA ASP A 171 12.69 7.14 13.41
C ASP A 171 12.67 8.43 12.57
N LEU A 172 13.65 9.30 12.78
CA LEU A 172 13.77 10.57 12.07
C LEU A 172 13.82 10.39 10.54
N ASN A 173 14.50 9.34 10.05
CA ASN A 173 14.64 9.08 8.62
C ASN A 173 13.29 8.80 7.96
N ALA A 174 12.45 8.01 8.62
CA ALA A 174 11.12 7.72 8.12
C ALA A 174 10.20 8.94 8.23
N ALA A 175 10.33 9.76 9.27
CA ALA A 175 9.63 11.04 9.36
C ALA A 175 9.97 11.96 8.18
N VAL A 176 11.24 12.03 7.78
CA VAL A 176 11.68 12.78 6.59
C VAL A 176 11.08 12.19 5.31
N ALA A 177 11.10 10.87 5.13
CA ALA A 177 10.52 10.22 3.96
C ALA A 177 9.01 10.47 3.84
N VAL A 178 8.29 10.40 4.96
CA VAL A 178 6.86 10.74 5.04
C VAL A 178 6.65 12.21 4.71
N ALA A 179 7.47 13.12 5.26
CA ALA A 179 7.37 14.54 4.96
C ALA A 179 7.51 14.81 3.46
N GLU A 180 8.50 14.25 2.79
CA GLU A 180 8.65 14.42 1.34
C GLU A 180 7.43 13.95 0.56
N TRP A 181 6.90 12.78 0.92
CA TRP A 181 5.67 12.29 0.30
C TRP A 181 4.47 13.20 0.58
N LEU A 182 4.27 13.66 1.81
CA LEU A 182 3.19 14.57 2.18
C LEU A 182 3.25 15.89 1.40
N HIS A 183 4.46 16.34 1.06
CA HIS A 183 4.71 17.59 0.33
C HIS A 183 4.65 17.47 -1.19
N THR A 184 4.32 16.30 -1.74
CA THR A 184 3.96 16.22 -3.17
C THR A 184 2.46 16.44 -3.37
N PRO A 185 2.04 17.25 -4.35
CA PRO A 185 0.62 17.52 -4.60
C PRO A 185 -0.11 16.27 -5.12
N ARG A 186 -1.41 16.19 -4.85
CA ARG A 186 -2.31 15.18 -5.46
C ARG A 186 -3.23 15.85 -6.46
N ALA A 187 -3.42 15.20 -7.61
CA ALA A 187 -4.26 15.72 -8.69
C ALA A 187 -5.75 15.81 -8.31
N ASP A 188 -6.23 14.97 -7.39
CA ASP A 188 -7.64 14.94 -6.94
C ASP A 188 -7.97 15.98 -5.85
N GLY A 189 -6.99 16.76 -5.40
CA GLY A 189 -7.14 17.76 -4.33
C GLY A 189 -7.42 17.21 -2.93
N ARG A 190 -7.60 15.89 -2.75
CA ARG A 190 -7.88 15.28 -1.44
C ARG A 190 -6.61 15.18 -0.61
N PRO A 191 -6.69 15.34 0.72
CA PRO A 191 -5.53 15.26 1.58
C PRO A 191 -4.89 13.88 1.55
N LYS A 192 -3.55 13.88 1.57
CA LYS A 192 -2.77 12.69 1.96
C LYS A 192 -3.00 12.40 3.44
N VAL A 193 -2.99 11.12 3.80
CA VAL A 193 -3.20 10.69 5.17
C VAL A 193 -2.03 9.83 5.65
N PHE A 194 -1.33 10.28 6.68
CA PHE A 194 -0.36 9.44 7.38
C PHE A 194 -0.93 9.04 8.74
N LYS A 195 -0.90 7.76 9.09
CA LYS A 195 -1.35 7.28 10.41
C LYS A 195 -0.24 6.51 11.10
N SER A 196 0.21 6.99 12.25
CA SER A 196 1.21 6.33 13.10
C SER A 196 0.54 5.74 14.33
N GLY A 197 0.71 4.42 14.54
CA GLY A 197 0.17 3.71 15.71
C GLY A 197 0.94 3.95 17.00
N PHE A 198 2.16 4.51 16.95
CA PHE A 198 2.95 4.75 18.15
C PHE A 198 3.61 6.13 18.18
N PHE A 199 3.96 6.54 19.41
CA PHE A 199 4.66 7.76 19.76
C PHE A 199 5.95 7.91 18.94
N MET A 200 6.12 9.04 18.24
CA MET A 200 7.42 9.38 17.67
C MET A 200 8.30 9.88 18.82
N PRO A 201 9.40 9.19 19.20
CA PRO A 201 10.31 9.66 20.24
C PRO A 201 10.89 11.06 19.96
N GLN A 202 10.81 11.47 18.68
CA GLN A 202 11.28 12.73 18.11
C GLN A 202 10.09 13.57 17.59
N MET A 203 8.91 13.48 18.20
CA MET A 203 7.70 14.20 17.74
C MET A 203 7.96 15.70 17.62
N GLU A 204 8.63 16.32 18.60
CA GLU A 204 8.95 17.75 18.54
C GLU A 204 9.84 18.10 17.35
N GLU A 205 10.86 17.29 17.07
CA GLU A 205 11.76 17.46 15.92
C GLU A 205 10.99 17.29 14.60
N ALA A 206 10.13 16.28 14.51
CA ALA A 206 9.27 16.05 13.36
C ALA A 206 8.30 17.22 13.15
N LEU A 207 7.67 17.73 14.20
CA LEU A 207 6.80 18.91 14.15
C LEU A 207 7.56 20.17 13.75
N ALA A 208 8.79 20.35 14.24
CA ALA A 208 9.66 21.44 13.80
C ALA A 208 9.95 21.35 12.30
N HIS A 209 10.20 20.15 11.78
CA HIS A 209 10.36 19.90 10.35
C HIS A 209 9.09 20.27 9.56
N TYR A 210 7.90 19.84 10.01
CA TYR A 210 6.63 20.19 9.35
C TYR A 210 6.33 21.69 9.40
N LYS A 211 6.63 22.37 10.51
CA LYS A 211 6.49 23.84 10.63
C LYS A 211 7.42 24.55 9.63
N ALA A 212 8.69 24.16 9.57
CA ALA A 212 9.65 24.73 8.63
C ALA A 212 9.24 24.48 7.18
N ALA A 213 8.77 23.28 6.86
CA ALA A 213 8.29 22.93 5.53
C ALA A 213 7.06 23.74 5.10
N LEU A 214 6.13 24.04 6.03
CA LEU A 214 5.01 24.93 5.75
C LEU A 214 5.49 26.35 5.44
N VAL A 215 6.37 26.92 6.27
CA VAL A 215 6.85 28.30 6.12
C VAL A 215 7.57 28.50 4.78
N ASN A 216 8.36 27.52 4.36
CA ASN A 216 9.12 27.58 3.12
C ASN A 216 8.33 27.13 1.88
N ALA A 217 7.09 26.67 2.04
CA ALA A 217 6.30 26.20 0.91
C ALA A 217 5.86 27.36 0.01
N VAL A 218 6.00 27.13 -1.29
CA VAL A 218 5.51 28.01 -2.35
C VAL A 218 4.32 27.42 -3.12
N ASN A 219 4.06 26.12 -2.93
CA ASN A 219 2.95 25.40 -3.54
C ASN A 219 2.03 24.85 -2.45
N PRO A 220 0.70 24.93 -2.63
CA PRO A 220 -0.26 24.39 -1.66
C PRO A 220 -0.32 22.86 -1.72
N VAL A 221 -0.39 22.22 -0.55
CA VAL A 221 -0.56 20.77 -0.39
C VAL A 221 -1.43 20.45 0.82
N ASN A 222 -2.29 19.43 0.67
CA ASN A 222 -3.23 19.04 1.71
C ASN A 222 -2.79 17.73 2.35
N TYR A 223 -2.72 17.69 3.68
CA TYR A 223 -2.50 16.43 4.38
C TYR A 223 -3.07 16.40 5.80
N ILE A 224 -3.25 15.18 6.30
CA ILE A 224 -3.68 14.86 7.65
C ILE A 224 -2.70 13.82 8.20
N ILE A 225 -2.11 14.09 9.36
CA ILE A 225 -1.36 13.10 10.12
C ILE A 225 -2.17 12.74 11.36
N CYS A 226 -2.44 11.46 11.54
CA CYS A 226 -3.07 10.90 12.73
C CYS A 226 -1.99 10.26 13.60
N VAL A 227 -1.93 10.67 14.87
CA VAL A 227 -1.03 10.10 15.87
C VAL A 227 -1.89 9.55 17.00
N GLU A 228 -1.73 8.27 17.29
CA GLU A 228 -2.39 7.61 18.43
C GLU A 228 -1.66 7.96 19.75
N ASP A 229 -2.44 8.31 20.77
CA ASP A 229 -1.96 8.87 22.03
C ASP A 229 -1.50 7.76 22.98
N HIS A 230 -0.20 7.72 23.25
CA HIS A 230 0.35 6.91 24.33
C HIS A 230 1.14 7.71 25.38
N ALA A 231 1.34 9.04 25.20
CA ALA A 231 1.96 9.99 26.15
C ALA A 231 2.38 11.32 25.46
N VAL A 232 1.54 11.91 24.59
CA VAL A 232 1.97 13.14 23.87
C VAL A 232 1.86 14.37 24.79
N ILE A 233 2.98 14.82 25.35
CA ILE A 233 3.11 16.12 26.04
C ILE A 233 3.54 17.18 25.03
N VAL A 234 2.73 17.40 23.98
CA VAL A 234 3.00 18.47 23.01
C VAL A 234 1.79 19.40 22.97
N GLU A 235 2.04 20.70 23.13
CA GLU A 235 0.98 21.70 23.11
C GLU A 235 0.36 21.82 21.71
N PRO A 236 -0.98 21.89 21.60
CA PRO A 236 -1.66 22.26 20.37
C PRO A 236 -1.13 23.58 19.80
N PHE A 237 -1.07 23.69 18.48
CA PHE A 237 -0.67 24.94 17.82
C PHE A 237 -1.38 25.14 16.49
N MET A 238 -1.32 26.39 16.01
CA MET A 238 -1.85 26.80 14.73
C MET A 238 -0.85 27.74 14.05
N LEU A 239 -0.46 27.42 12.81
CA LEU A 239 0.50 28.18 12.02
C LEU A 239 -0.04 28.44 10.62
N THR A 240 0.03 29.67 10.15
CA THR A 240 -0.46 30.07 8.82
C THR A 240 0.69 30.40 7.88
N ASN A 241 0.57 30.00 6.61
CA ASN A 241 1.36 30.51 5.50
C ASN A 241 0.47 31.42 4.64
N ASN A 242 0.69 32.74 4.73
CA ASN A 242 -0.08 33.73 3.99
C ASN A 242 0.25 33.77 2.48
N LEU A 243 1.42 33.28 2.08
CA LEU A 243 1.83 33.20 0.67
C LEU A 243 1.00 32.15 -0.07
N THR A 244 0.86 30.96 0.51
CA THR A 244 0.08 29.87 -0.09
C THR A 244 -1.39 29.86 0.34
N GLY A 245 -1.75 30.65 1.35
CA GLY A 245 -3.10 30.68 1.92
C GLY A 245 -3.44 29.39 2.69
N GLU A 246 -2.45 28.78 3.33
CA GLU A 246 -2.57 27.50 4.05
C GLU A 246 -2.40 27.64 5.56
N LEU A 247 -2.90 26.65 6.28
CA LEU A 247 -2.84 26.50 7.71
C LEU A 247 -2.27 25.11 8.04
N LEU A 248 -1.38 25.06 9.04
CA LEU A 248 -0.98 23.85 9.74
C LEU A 248 -1.48 23.92 11.19
N GLU A 249 -2.35 22.99 11.55
CA GLU A 249 -2.97 22.91 12.87
C GLU A 249 -2.59 21.58 13.52
N PHE A 250 -2.03 21.63 14.72
CA PHE A 250 -1.85 20.47 15.59
C PHE A 250 -2.84 20.55 16.73
N ARG A 251 -3.72 19.56 16.87
CA ARG A 251 -4.74 19.54 17.91
C ARG A 251 -5.15 18.14 18.31
N ARG A 252 -5.66 18.04 19.54
CA ARG A 252 -6.32 16.83 20.03
C ARG A 252 -7.68 16.67 19.33
N PHE A 253 -7.96 15.48 18.81
CA PHE A 253 -9.26 15.16 18.22
C PHE A 253 -10.17 14.46 19.23
N ASN A 254 -9.63 13.50 19.97
CA ASN A 254 -10.29 12.82 21.08
C ASN A 254 -9.27 12.36 22.13
N ASP A 255 -9.70 11.55 23.09
CA ASP A 255 -8.84 11.09 24.20
C ASP A 255 -7.63 10.27 23.75
N SER A 256 -7.64 9.70 22.54
CA SER A 256 -6.63 8.77 22.05
C SER A 256 -5.99 9.17 20.72
N VAL A 257 -6.37 10.31 20.13
CA VAL A 257 -5.94 10.69 18.78
C VAL A 257 -5.64 12.18 18.69
N TRP A 258 -4.47 12.48 18.15
CA TRP A 258 -4.02 13.81 17.75
C TRP A 258 -3.97 13.92 16.24
N LEU A 259 -4.30 15.11 15.73
CA LEU A 259 -4.26 15.43 14.31
C LEU A 259 -3.28 16.58 14.05
N LEU A 260 -2.40 16.38 13.08
CA LEU A 260 -1.69 17.46 12.39
C LEU A 260 -2.32 17.65 11.01
N VAL A 261 -2.99 18.77 10.78
CA VAL A 261 -3.74 19.03 9.56
C VAL A 261 -3.12 20.20 8.81
N ARG A 262 -2.70 19.98 7.56
CA ARG A 262 -2.37 21.04 6.61
C ARG A 262 -3.49 21.22 5.59
N CYS A 263 -4.08 22.41 5.55
CA CYS A 263 -5.26 22.70 4.74
C CYS A 263 -5.30 24.17 4.30
N PRO A 264 -6.16 24.57 3.35
CA PRO A 264 -6.38 25.98 3.03
C PRO A 264 -6.99 26.75 4.22
N ILE A 265 -6.56 27.99 4.43
CA ILE A 265 -7.10 28.89 5.47
C ILE A 265 -8.60 29.09 5.27
N VAL A 266 -9.00 29.42 4.03
CA VAL A 266 -10.41 29.55 3.66
C VAL A 266 -10.93 28.18 3.24
N ARG A 267 -11.47 27.43 4.21
CA ARG A 267 -12.18 26.18 3.95
C ARG A 267 -13.56 26.49 3.37
N LYS A 268 -13.63 26.73 2.05
CA LYS A 268 -14.91 26.83 1.33
C LYS A 268 -15.80 25.58 1.52
N GLU A 269 -15.20 24.48 1.97
CA GLU A 269 -15.83 23.16 2.11
C GLU A 269 -15.54 22.56 3.50
N ALA A 270 -15.87 23.30 4.57
CA ALA A 270 -15.67 22.86 5.96
C ALA A 270 -16.26 21.46 6.25
N ASP A 271 -17.45 21.17 5.71
CA ASP A 271 -18.10 19.85 5.82
C ASP A 271 -17.30 18.72 5.16
N LYS A 272 -16.56 19.01 4.08
CA LYS A 272 -15.71 18.00 3.43
C LYS A 272 -14.46 17.70 4.27
N TRP A 273 -13.85 18.72 4.86
CA TRP A 273 -12.71 18.53 5.77
C TRP A 273 -13.09 17.71 6.99
N ALA A 274 -14.23 18.00 7.61
CA ALA A 274 -14.74 17.20 8.72
C ALA A 274 -14.95 15.73 8.33
N LYS A 275 -15.39 15.45 7.08
CA LYS A 275 -15.49 14.09 6.55
C LYS A 275 -14.12 13.44 6.34
N TRP A 276 -13.14 14.16 5.79
CA TRP A 276 -11.80 13.62 5.56
C TRP A 276 -11.02 13.36 6.85
N GLU A 277 -11.16 14.21 7.86
CA GLU A 277 -10.59 13.98 9.19
C GLU A 277 -11.19 12.74 9.85
N LYS A 278 -12.52 12.59 9.81
CA LYS A 278 -13.18 11.36 10.26
C LYS A 278 -12.69 10.16 9.46
N GLU A 279 -12.67 10.25 8.13
CA GLU A 279 -12.17 9.18 7.26
C GLU A 279 -10.76 8.75 7.66
N ALA A 280 -9.84 9.71 7.89
CA ALA A 280 -8.46 9.45 8.28
C ALA A 280 -8.32 8.68 9.61
N ILE A 281 -9.14 9.01 10.60
CA ILE A 281 -9.15 8.34 11.91
C ILE A 281 -9.74 6.93 11.79
N TRP A 282 -10.86 6.83 11.07
CA TRP A 282 -11.60 5.59 10.81
C TRP A 282 -10.92 4.65 9.82
N LEU A 283 -9.74 5.01 9.29
CA LEU A 283 -8.81 4.05 8.69
C LEU A 283 -8.37 3.07 9.78
N ASN A 284 -9.26 2.12 10.05
CA ASN A 284 -9.19 1.20 11.16
C ASN A 284 -8.30 0.01 10.75
N TRP A 285 -7.53 -0.51 11.71
CA TRP A 285 -6.59 -1.63 11.57
C TRP A 285 -7.23 -2.91 11.00
N PHE A 286 -8.56 -2.99 11.05
CA PHE A 286 -9.40 -4.12 10.66
C PHE A 286 -10.11 -3.97 9.32
N CYS A 287 -9.83 -2.92 8.53
CA CYS A 287 -10.28 -2.97 7.14
C CYS A 287 -9.69 -4.24 6.50
N PRO A 288 -10.47 -5.06 5.79
CA PRO A 288 -9.95 -6.16 4.99
C PRO A 288 -9.21 -5.54 3.79
N TRP A 289 -8.03 -4.97 4.08
CA TRP A 289 -7.02 -4.62 3.11
C TRP A 289 -6.70 -5.89 2.32
N ASN A 290 -6.29 -5.72 1.06
CA ASN A 290 -5.59 -6.80 0.39
C ASN A 290 -4.25 -6.94 1.12
N ARG A 291 -4.17 -7.87 2.07
CA ARG A 291 -2.95 -8.13 2.80
C ARG A 291 -2.02 -8.93 1.92
N ILE A 292 -0.96 -8.28 1.44
CA ILE A 292 0.17 -8.92 0.80
C ILE A 292 1.18 -9.20 1.92
N TYR A 293 1.16 -10.42 2.43
CA TYR A 293 2.27 -10.89 3.25
C TYR A 293 3.40 -11.30 2.32
N ILE A 294 4.53 -10.59 2.34
CA ILE A 294 5.74 -10.92 1.59
C ILE A 294 6.80 -11.43 2.57
N TYR A 295 6.72 -12.69 2.96
CA TYR A 295 7.75 -13.34 3.80
C TYR A 295 8.93 -13.87 2.97
N LEU A 296 9.83 -13.03 2.42
CA LEU A 296 11.01 -13.66 1.78
C LEU A 296 11.97 -14.27 2.81
#